data_AF-A0A971G515-F1
#
_entry.id   AF-A0A971G515-F1
#
_cell.length_a   1.000
_cell.length_b   1.000
_cell.length_c   1.000
_cell.angle_alpha   90.00
_cell.angle_beta   90.00
_cell.angle_gamma   90.00
#
_symmetry.space_group_name_H-M   'P 1'
#
loop_
_entity.id
_entity.type
_entity.pdbx_description
1 polymer ?
#
loop_
_entity_poly.entity_id
_entity_poly.type
_entity_poly.pdbx_seq_one_letter_code
_entity_poly.pdbx_strand_id
1 'polypeptide(L)'
;MLTVLALDGLRNHLKNKIARAQYRVGGSYYPAEITEKTLLADGRISITIIIDHAVTGNITVTEIQLYDYNNQLIASKAESINRADAQEGILYRFRFTITEA
;
A
#
# COMPACT_ATOMS: atom_id res chain seq x y z
N MET A 1 16.08 -7.48 22.97
CA MET A 1 14.99 -8.43 22.68
C MET A 1 13.69 -7.90 23.25
N LEU A 2 12.80 -7.49 22.37
CA LEU A 2 11.44 -7.07 22.61
C LEU A 2 10.59 -8.32 22.79
N THR A 3 9.56 -8.22 23.63
CA THR A 3 8.55 -9.26 23.69
C THR A 3 7.74 -9.27 22.38
N VAL A 4 7.15 -10.42 22.04
CA VAL A 4 6.22 -10.51 20.90
C VAL A 4 5.13 -9.45 20.99
N LEU A 5 4.58 -9.23 22.20
CA LEU A 5 3.59 -8.19 22.45
C LEU A 5 4.09 -6.78 22.10
N ALA A 6 5.31 -6.43 22.50
CA ALA A 6 5.87 -5.11 22.20
C ALA A 6 6.12 -4.93 20.70
N LEU A 7 6.65 -5.96 20.03
CA LEU A 7 6.92 -5.93 18.59
C LEU A 7 5.62 -5.87 17.77
N ASP A 8 4.58 -6.60 18.17
CA ASP A 8 3.25 -6.51 17.55
C ASP A 8 2.56 -5.18 17.83
N GLY A 9 2.82 -4.56 18.98
CA GLY A 9 2.41 -3.19 19.27
C GLY A 9 2.97 -2.20 18.25
N LEU A 10 4.28 -2.27 17.95
CA LEU A 10 4.92 -1.43 16.93
C LEU A 10 4.36 -1.69 15.53
N ARG A 11 4.16 -2.96 15.16
CA ARG A 11 3.60 -3.34 13.86
C ARG A 11 2.17 -2.83 13.70
N ASN A 12 1.33 -3.00 14.71
CA ASN A 12 -0.04 -2.49 14.71
C ASN A 12 -0.08 -0.97 14.68
N HIS A 13 0.84 -0.30 15.38
CA HIS A 13 0.96 1.16 15.31
C HIS A 13 1.22 1.64 13.88
N LEU A 14 2.22 1.09 13.19
CA LEU A 14 2.51 1.43 11.79
C LEU A 14 1.32 1.11 10.87
N LYS A 15 0.74 -0.08 10.99
CA LYS A 15 -0.44 -0.51 10.22
C LYS A 15 -1.60 0.48 10.36
N ASN A 16 -1.90 0.89 11.59
CA ASN A 16 -3.03 1.77 11.88
C ASN A 16 -2.76 3.22 11.44
N LYS A 17 -1.50 3.64 11.42
CA LYS A 17 -1.05 4.96 10.93
C LYS A 17 -1.27 5.15 9.43
N ILE A 18 -1.24 4.09 8.64
CA ILE A 18 -1.50 4.14 7.19
C ILE A 18 -2.97 4.47 6.93
N ALA A 19 -3.21 5.57 6.23
CA ALA A 19 -4.52 6.18 6.05
C ALA A 19 -4.94 6.27 4.58
N ARG A 20 -4.00 6.55 3.66
CA ARG A 20 -4.30 6.82 2.26
C ARG A 20 -3.30 6.13 1.34
N ALA A 21 -3.74 5.82 0.13
CA ALA A 21 -2.89 5.29 -0.93
C ALA A 21 -3.06 6.13 -2.21
N GLN A 22 -2.01 6.20 -3.00
CA GLN A 22 -2.06 6.76 -4.35
C GLN A 22 -1.11 6.02 -5.29
N TYR A 23 -1.38 6.10 -6.58
CA TYR A 23 -0.58 5.46 -7.62
C TYR A 23 -0.26 6.46 -8.73
N ARG A 24 0.85 6.23 -9.44
CA ARG A 24 1.36 7.13 -10.47
C ARG A 24 1.15 6.55 -11.87
N VAL A 25 0.54 7.35 -12.75
CA VAL A 25 0.34 7.04 -14.18
C VAL A 25 0.66 8.30 -14.99
N GLY A 26 1.46 8.16 -16.05
CA GLY A 26 1.77 9.29 -16.94
C GLY A 26 2.35 10.51 -16.20
N GLY A 27 3.06 10.29 -15.09
CA GLY A 27 3.66 11.35 -14.28
C GLY A 27 2.76 11.94 -13.18
N SER A 28 1.46 11.68 -13.20
CA SER A 28 0.47 12.22 -12.22
C SER A 28 0.05 11.18 -11.19
N TYR A 29 -0.30 11.63 -9.99
CA TYR A 29 -0.83 10.77 -8.92
C TYR A 29 -2.35 10.75 -8.88
N TYR A 30 -2.89 9.56 -8.65
CA TYR A 30 -4.32 9.28 -8.53
C TYR A 30 -4.58 8.52 -7.24
N PRO A 31 -5.71 8.77 -6.55
CA PRO A 31 -6.04 8.06 -5.31
C PRO A 31 -6.31 6.59 -5.57
N ALA A 32 -5.84 5.72 -4.68
CA ALA A 32 -6.22 4.30 -4.63
C ALA A 32 -6.98 4.01 -3.33
N GLU A 33 -7.93 3.08 -3.40
CA GLU A 33 -8.67 2.65 -2.23
C GLU A 33 -7.85 1.64 -1.43
N ILE A 34 -7.73 1.85 -0.12
CA ILE A 34 -7.23 0.83 0.82
C ILE A 34 -8.43 0.02 1.29
N THR A 35 -8.49 -1.25 0.91
CA THR A 35 -9.61 -2.14 1.26
C THR A 35 -9.35 -2.98 2.49
N GLU A 36 -8.07 -3.22 2.83
CA GLU A 36 -7.72 -4.05 3.99
C GLU A 36 -6.38 -3.63 4.61
N LYS A 37 -6.31 -3.66 5.94
CA LYS A 37 -5.07 -3.47 6.73
C LYS A 37 -4.96 -4.55 7.79
N THR A 38 -4.04 -5.50 7.60
CA THR A 38 -3.97 -6.72 8.43
C THR A 38 -2.56 -6.94 8.96
N LEU A 39 -2.46 -7.37 10.22
CA LEU A 39 -1.24 -7.97 10.76
C LEU A 39 -1.37 -9.48 10.56
N LEU A 40 -0.56 -10.05 9.69
CA LEU A 40 -0.58 -11.48 9.36
C LEU A 40 -0.04 -12.30 10.54
N ALA A 41 -0.42 -13.58 10.61
CA ALA A 41 0.01 -14.50 11.67
C ALA A 41 1.54 -14.69 11.73
N ASP A 42 2.24 -14.43 10.61
CA ASP A 42 3.71 -14.46 10.53
C ASP A 42 4.38 -13.12 10.92
N GLY A 43 3.61 -12.16 11.44
CA GLY A 43 4.10 -10.87 11.91
C GLY A 43 4.31 -9.82 10.81
N ARG A 44 3.99 -10.13 9.55
CA ARG A 44 4.05 -9.13 8.47
C ARG A 44 2.81 -8.23 8.47
N ILE A 45 3.02 -6.95 8.19
CA ILE A 45 1.92 -6.03 7.94
C ILE A 45 1.52 -6.13 6.47
N SER A 46 0.24 -6.35 6.19
CA SER A 46 -0.34 -6.38 4.83
C SER A 46 -1.28 -5.21 4.64
N ILE A 47 -1.08 -4.42 3.58
CA ILE A 47 -1.98 -3.34 3.18
C ILE A 47 -2.45 -3.64 1.77
N THR A 48 -3.73 -3.94 1.62
CA THR A 48 -4.36 -4.25 0.33
C THR A 48 -4.97 -2.98 -0.23
N ILE A 49 -4.65 -2.69 -1.50
CA ILE A 49 -5.21 -1.58 -2.25
C ILE A 49 -5.83 -2.06 -3.55
N ILE A 50 -6.86 -1.35 -3.99
CA ILE A 50 -7.48 -1.55 -5.30
C ILE A 50 -7.23 -0.29 -6.14
N ILE A 51 -6.75 -0.51 -7.37
CA ILE A 51 -6.68 0.51 -8.40
C ILE A 51 -7.73 0.16 -9.44
N ASP A 52 -8.82 0.93 -9.45
CA ASP A 52 -9.92 0.77 -10.40
C ASP A 52 -9.70 1.60 -11.69
N HIS A 53 -10.69 1.64 -12.56
CA HIS A 53 -10.69 2.24 -13.89
C HIS A 53 -10.84 3.78 -13.88
N ALA A 54 -10.43 4.45 -12.80
CA ALA A 54 -10.52 5.90 -12.67
C ALA A 54 -9.72 6.66 -13.75
N VAL A 55 -8.64 6.06 -14.24
CA VAL A 55 -7.87 6.54 -15.40
C VAL A 55 -8.24 5.69 -16.60
N THR A 56 -8.85 6.29 -17.62
CA THR A 56 -9.31 5.62 -18.85
C THR A 56 -8.14 5.16 -19.72
N GLY A 57 -8.37 4.11 -20.51
CA GLY A 57 -7.38 3.61 -21.47
C GLY A 57 -6.40 2.63 -20.85
N ASN A 58 -5.45 2.18 -21.69
CA ASN A 58 -4.35 1.35 -21.24
C ASN A 58 -3.37 2.21 -20.43
N ILE A 59 -3.09 1.81 -19.19
CA ILE A 59 -2.20 2.54 -18.30
C ILE A 59 -1.04 1.68 -17.84
N THR A 60 0.06 2.33 -17.47
CA THR A 60 1.17 1.73 -16.72
C THR A 60 1.28 2.45 -15.39
N VAL A 61 1.09 1.72 -14.29
CA VAL A 61 1.36 2.19 -12.93
C VAL A 61 2.86 2.10 -12.68
N THR A 62 3.49 3.25 -12.45
CA THR A 62 4.95 3.36 -12.28
C THR A 62 5.40 3.51 -10.84
N GLU A 63 4.47 3.85 -9.95
CA GLU A 63 4.76 3.99 -8.53
C GLU A 63 3.46 3.84 -7.72
N ILE A 64 3.58 3.31 -6.51
CA ILE A 64 2.51 3.26 -5.53
C ILE A 64 3.03 3.78 -4.20
N GLN A 65 2.24 4.62 -3.54
CA GLN A 65 2.60 5.29 -2.29
C GLN A 65 1.53 5.12 -1.22
N LEU A 66 1.98 5.08 0.03
CA LEU A 66 1.15 5.05 1.23
C LEU A 66 1.45 6.27 2.09
N TYR A 67 0.40 6.86 2.65
CA TYR A 67 0.44 8.07 3.45
C TYR A 67 -0.27 7.88 4.79
N ASP A 68 0.16 8.67 5.77
CA ASP A 68 -0.52 8.78 7.06
C ASP A 68 -1.67 9.80 7.04
N TYR A 69 -2.36 9.97 8.18
CA TYR A 69 -3.47 10.91 8.32
C TYR A 69 -3.07 12.39 8.21
N ASN A 70 -1.78 12.71 8.32
CA ASN A 70 -1.23 14.06 8.21
C ASN A 70 -0.65 14.32 6.81
N ASN A 71 -0.97 13.47 5.82
CA ASN A 71 -0.42 13.50 4.46
C ASN A 71 1.10 13.33 4.41
N GLN A 72 1.70 12.68 5.41
CA GLN A 72 3.12 12.32 5.39
C GLN A 72 3.34 10.99 4.68
N LEU A 73 4.35 10.94 3.80
CA LEU A 73 4.70 9.74 3.06
C LEU A 73 5.25 8.67 4.03
N ILE A 74 4.61 7.50 4.05
CA ILE A 74 5.05 6.33 4.84
C ILE A 74 5.88 5.39 3.98
N ALA A 75 5.41 5.10 2.76
CA ALA A 75 6.07 4.18 1.85
C ALA A 75 5.90 4.64 0.41
N SER A 76 6.93 4.43 -0.40
CA SER A 76 6.92 4.57 -1.85
C SER A 76 7.58 3.32 -2.44
N LYS A 77 7.01 2.82 -3.53
CA LYS A 77 7.61 1.74 -4.31
C LYS A 77 7.43 2.01 -5.79
N ALA A 78 8.54 1.98 -6.52
CA ALA A 78 8.54 1.97 -7.97
C ALA A 78 7.99 0.64 -8.49
N GLU A 79 7.16 0.71 -9.53
CA GLU A 79 6.47 -0.43 -10.12
C GLU A 79 6.45 -0.31 -11.65
N SER A 80 6.00 -1.36 -12.33
CA SER A 80 5.72 -1.35 -13.77
C SER A 80 4.58 -2.31 -14.06
N ILE A 81 3.36 -1.89 -13.71
CA ILE A 81 2.15 -2.73 -13.82
C ILE A 81 1.28 -2.17 -14.94
N ASN A 82 1.03 -2.98 -15.96
CA ASN A 82 0.13 -2.62 -17.05
C ASN A 82 -1.31 -3.02 -16.72
N ARG A 83 -2.26 -2.11 -16.97
CA ARG A 83 -3.70 -2.35 -16.89
C ARG A 83 -4.32 -2.04 -18.25
N ALA A 84 -4.95 -3.04 -18.87
CA ALA A 84 -5.71 -2.84 -20.09
C ALA A 84 -7.02 -2.10 -19.79
N ASP A 85 -7.49 -1.30 -20.74
CA ASP A 85 -8.75 -0.58 -20.60
C ASP A 85 -9.94 -1.55 -20.41
N ALA A 86 -10.88 -1.17 -19.55
CA ALA A 86 -12.17 -1.84 -19.32
C ALA A 86 -12.19 -3.34 -18.95
N GLN A 87 -11.05 -4.00 -18.67
CA GLN A 87 -11.02 -5.46 -18.41
C GLN A 87 -10.76 -5.86 -16.95
N GLU A 88 -9.80 -5.25 -16.25
CA GLU A 88 -9.41 -5.68 -14.90
C GLU A 88 -8.93 -4.49 -14.03
N GLY A 89 -9.36 -4.46 -12.77
CA GLY A 89 -8.74 -3.62 -11.73
C GLY A 89 -7.46 -4.25 -11.20
N ILE A 90 -6.56 -3.45 -10.63
CA ILE A 90 -5.32 -3.98 -10.01
C ILE A 90 -5.56 -4.17 -8.52
N LEU A 91 -5.40 -5.41 -8.05
CA LEU A 91 -5.27 -5.71 -6.62
C LEU A 91 -3.79 -5.72 -6.22
N TYR A 92 -3.35 -4.72 -5.47
CA TYR A 92 -1.96 -4.59 -5.04
C TYR A 92 -1.83 -4.74 -3.52
N ARG A 93 -0.77 -5.41 -3.04
CA ARG A 93 -0.52 -5.62 -1.62
C ARG A 93 0.89 -5.21 -1.21
N PHE A 94 0.99 -4.25 -0.30
CA PHE A 94 2.24 -4.02 0.43
C PHE A 94 2.41 -5.09 1.51
N ARG A 95 3.64 -5.57 1.68
CA ARG A 95 4.04 -6.44 2.79
C ARG A 95 5.27 -5.86 3.48
N PHE A 96 5.13 -5.48 4.73
CA PHE A 96 6.23 -4.97 5.54
C PHE A 96 6.66 -6.02 6.55
N THR A 97 7.98 -6.20 6.66
CA THR A 97 8.61 -7.02 7.70
C THR A 97 9.36 -6.08 8.64
N ILE A 98 9.06 -6.17 9.95
CA ILE A 98 9.76 -5.42 10.99
C ILE A 98 10.37 -6.43 11.95
N THR A 99 11.70 -6.36 12.09
CA THR A 99 12.53 -7.20 12.95
C THR A 99 13.33 -6.31 13.89
N GLU A 100 13.52 -6.77 15.12
CA GLU A 100 14.58 -6.22 15.97
C GLU A 100 15.93 -6.82 15.59
N ALA A 101 17.01 -6.08 15.88
CA ALA A 101 18.38 -6.49 15.65
C ALA A 101 19.06 -6.91 16.96
#